data_AF-A0A0J7K0H3-F1
#
_entry.id   AF-A0A0J7K0H3-F1
#
_cell.length_a   1.000
_cell.length_b   1.000
_cell.length_c   1.000
_cell.angle_alpha   90.00
_cell.angle_beta   90.00
_cell.angle_gamma   90.00
#
_symmetry.space_group_name_H-M   'P 1'
#
loop_
_entity.id
_entity.type
_entity.pdbx_description
1 polymer ?
#
loop_
_entity_poly.entity_id
_entity_poly.type
_entity_poly.pdbx_seq_one_letter_code
_entity_poly.pdbx_strand_id
1 'polypeptide(L)'
;MISYIANLQIEKITMEQLHYARLGVGGAGGWQLFAEDGDMRMYRREEEADGLVVDPLKACHVVKGVTGHEVCEIFFSPEYRSGWEATLEDMTIIENISKDTLLFLQTHKRIWPASQRDAMFWSHIRRVSDDQDHDAHDLWIVCNHSTEHPDYPVHNTLNTKRV
;
A
#
# COMPACT_ATOMS: atom_id res chain seq x y z
N MET A 1 -0.75 14.17 22.44
CA MET A 1 -1.96 14.69 21.76
C MET A 1 -1.80 14.64 20.24
N ILE A 2 -0.71 15.18 19.66
CA ILE A 2 -0.43 15.12 18.20
C ILE A 2 -0.29 13.68 17.68
N SER A 3 0.51 12.83 18.32
CA SER A 3 0.65 11.40 17.96
C SER A 3 -0.69 10.62 18.06
N TYR A 4 -1.56 10.97 19.00
CA TYR A 4 -2.87 10.31 19.14
C TYR A 4 -3.83 10.64 17.99
N ILE A 5 -3.89 11.91 17.57
CA ILE A 5 -4.70 12.34 16.43
C ILE A 5 -4.20 11.69 15.14
N ALA A 6 -2.87 11.64 14.95
CA ALA A 6 -2.25 10.93 13.83
C ALA A 6 -2.66 9.44 13.80
N ASN A 7 -2.57 8.74 14.94
CA ASN A 7 -2.97 7.34 15.04
C ASN A 7 -4.46 7.10 14.72
N LEU A 8 -5.36 7.99 15.16
CA LEU A 8 -6.78 7.87 14.83
C LEU A 8 -7.06 8.04 13.33
N GLN A 9 -6.34 8.95 12.67
CA GLN A 9 -6.48 9.14 11.22
C GLN A 9 -5.92 7.95 10.44
N ILE A 10 -4.78 7.39 10.86
CA ILE A 10 -4.18 6.21 10.27
C ILE A 10 -5.10 4.99 10.40
N GLU A 11 -5.66 4.75 11.58
CA GLU A 11 -6.63 3.68 11.79
C GLU A 11 -7.85 3.86 10.89
N LYS A 12 -8.40 5.09 10.81
CA LYS A 12 -9.55 5.40 9.97
C LYS A 12 -9.29 5.08 8.50
N ILE A 13 -8.19 5.58 7.95
CA ILE A 13 -7.81 5.34 6.54
C ILE A 13 -7.59 3.84 6.30
N THR A 14 -6.93 3.15 7.23
CA THR A 14 -6.69 1.70 7.14
C THR A 14 -8.01 0.92 7.05
N MET A 15 -8.99 1.25 7.89
CA MET A 15 -10.30 0.59 7.86
C MET A 15 -11.11 0.94 6.61
N GLU A 16 -10.99 2.16 6.08
CA GLU A 16 -11.57 2.52 4.78
C GLU A 16 -10.96 1.69 3.65
N GLN A 17 -9.63 1.52 3.63
CA GLN A 17 -8.95 0.67 2.64
C GLN A 17 -9.36 -0.80 2.77
N LEU A 18 -9.48 -1.32 4.00
CA LEU A 18 -9.98 -2.69 4.22
C LEU A 18 -11.41 -2.87 3.70
N HIS A 19 -12.29 -1.88 3.93
CA HIS A 19 -13.65 -1.89 3.40
C HIS A 19 -13.64 -2.02 1.86
N TYR A 20 -12.89 -1.17 1.16
CA TYR A 20 -12.79 -1.25 -0.31
C TYR A 20 -12.12 -2.54 -0.80
N ALA A 21 -11.13 -3.05 -0.06
CA ALA A 21 -10.48 -4.32 -0.38
C ALA A 21 -11.45 -5.51 -0.29
N ARG A 22 -12.40 -5.50 0.65
CA ARG A 22 -13.44 -6.54 0.77
C ARG A 22 -14.50 -6.48 -0.33
N LEU A 23 -14.74 -5.32 -0.95
CA LEU A 23 -15.73 -5.22 -2.04
C LEU A 23 -15.32 -6.10 -3.22
N GLY A 24 -16.23 -6.94 -3.70
CA GLY A 24 -15.98 -7.81 -4.86
C GLY A 24 -15.64 -7.02 -6.14
N VAL A 25 -15.03 -7.71 -7.10
CA VAL A 25 -14.78 -7.17 -8.45
C VAL A 25 -15.98 -7.32 -9.40
N GLY A 26 -17.00 -8.08 -9.02
CA GLY A 26 -18.21 -8.29 -9.82
C GLY A 26 -19.24 -7.16 -9.68
N GLY A 27 -20.04 -6.93 -10.73
CA GLY A 27 -21.16 -5.97 -10.73
C GLY A 27 -20.92 -4.73 -11.60
N ALA A 28 -21.69 -3.64 -11.38
CA ALA A 28 -21.64 -2.39 -12.12
C ALA A 28 -20.38 -1.52 -11.86
N GLY A 29 -19.37 -2.06 -11.16
CA GLY A 29 -18.19 -1.33 -10.69
C GLY A 29 -17.07 -1.12 -11.71
N GLY A 30 -17.22 -1.63 -12.93
CA GLY A 30 -16.31 -1.35 -14.05
C GLY A 30 -14.93 -2.02 -13.97
N TRP A 31 -14.73 -3.01 -13.11
CA TRP A 31 -13.48 -3.77 -13.03
C TRP A 31 -13.28 -4.65 -14.26
N GLN A 32 -12.09 -4.59 -14.85
CA GLN A 32 -11.66 -5.36 -16.01
C GLN A 32 -10.51 -6.28 -15.62
N LEU A 33 -10.66 -7.59 -15.83
CA LEU A 33 -9.55 -8.55 -15.70
C LEU A 33 -8.55 -8.31 -16.84
N PHE A 34 -7.29 -8.03 -16.50
CA PHE A 34 -6.25 -7.76 -17.51
C PHE A 34 -5.04 -8.72 -17.43
N ALA A 35 -4.89 -9.46 -16.34
CA ALA A 35 -3.91 -10.54 -16.22
C ALA A 35 -4.40 -11.67 -15.31
N GLU A 36 -4.06 -12.91 -15.65
CA GLU A 36 -4.34 -14.11 -14.86
C GLU A 36 -3.15 -15.07 -14.99
N ASP A 37 -2.67 -15.61 -13.86
CA ASP A 37 -1.62 -16.63 -13.80
C ASP A 37 -1.88 -17.57 -12.62
N GLY A 38 -2.28 -18.81 -12.92
CA GLY A 38 -2.69 -19.79 -11.92
C GLY A 38 -3.83 -19.28 -11.03
N ASP A 39 -3.56 -19.16 -9.73
CA ASP A 39 -4.52 -18.65 -8.73
C ASP A 39 -4.50 -17.11 -8.63
N MET A 40 -3.67 -16.40 -9.40
CA MET A 40 -3.57 -14.94 -9.38
C MET A 40 -4.49 -14.32 -10.43
N ARG A 41 -5.26 -13.31 -10.04
CA ARG A 41 -6.12 -12.51 -10.93
C ARG A 41 -5.89 -11.02 -10.68
N MET A 42 -5.64 -10.25 -11.74
CA MET A 42 -5.38 -8.81 -11.67
C MET A 42 -6.44 -8.03 -12.47
N TYR A 43 -7.06 -7.08 -11.79
CA TYR A 43 -8.14 -6.25 -12.28
C TYR A 43 -7.72 -4.78 -12.28
N ARG A 44 -8.22 -4.04 -13.25
CA ARG A 44 -8.07 -2.58 -13.32
C ARG A 44 -9.43 -1.92 -13.55
N ARG A 45 -9.57 -0.67 -13.14
CA ARG A 45 -10.65 0.21 -13.60
C ARG A 45 -10.00 1.40 -14.29
N GLU A 46 -10.46 1.74 -15.48
CA GLU A 46 -9.92 2.89 -16.20
C GLU A 46 -10.49 4.18 -15.57
N GLU A 47 -9.60 5.05 -15.10
CA GLU A 47 -9.97 6.30 -14.45
C GLU A 47 -8.96 7.40 -14.77
N GLU A 48 -9.47 8.60 -15.06
CA GLU A 48 -8.66 9.77 -15.35
C GLU A 48 -9.04 10.89 -14.38
N ALA A 49 -8.04 11.45 -13.70
CA ALA A 49 -8.18 12.60 -12.82
C ALA A 49 -7.20 13.68 -13.27
N ASP A 50 -7.70 14.88 -13.54
CA ASP A 50 -6.91 16.04 -13.98
C ASP A 50 -5.98 15.75 -15.19
N GLY A 51 -6.44 14.93 -16.14
CA GLY A 51 -5.63 14.56 -17.31
C GLY A 51 -4.60 13.45 -17.05
N LEU A 52 -4.56 12.90 -15.83
CA LEU A 52 -3.65 11.82 -15.43
C LEU A 52 -4.41 10.51 -15.30
N VAL A 53 -3.81 9.45 -15.84
CA VAL A 53 -4.28 8.08 -15.66
C VAL A 53 -4.05 7.68 -14.20
N VAL A 54 -5.15 7.39 -13.49
CA VAL A 54 -5.17 7.01 -12.07
C VAL A 54 -5.89 5.68 -11.85
N ASP A 55 -5.75 4.78 -12.82
CA ASP A 55 -6.42 3.47 -12.86
C ASP A 55 -6.31 2.72 -11.52
N PRO A 56 -7.42 2.52 -10.78
CA PRO A 56 -7.40 1.65 -9.61
C PRO A 56 -7.04 0.22 -10.00
N LEU A 57 -6.14 -0.38 -9.25
CA LEU A 57 -5.69 -1.76 -9.44
C LEU A 57 -6.16 -2.62 -8.26
N LYS A 58 -6.55 -3.86 -8.57
CA LYS A 58 -6.89 -4.88 -7.58
C LYS A 58 -6.34 -6.22 -8.01
N ALA A 59 -5.61 -6.89 -7.12
CA ALA A 59 -5.16 -8.26 -7.34
C ALA A 59 -5.73 -9.18 -6.27
N CYS A 60 -6.14 -10.38 -6.67
CA CYS A 60 -6.57 -11.44 -5.78
C CYS A 60 -5.68 -12.66 -6.03
N HIS A 61 -5.18 -13.28 -4.97
CA HIS A 61 -4.37 -14.49 -5.08
C HIS A 61 -4.61 -15.42 -3.89
N VAL A 62 -4.44 -16.73 -4.11
CA VAL A 62 -4.50 -17.76 -3.07
C VAL A 62 -3.10 -18.36 -2.93
N VAL A 63 -2.47 -18.14 -1.78
CA VAL A 63 -1.13 -18.65 -1.49
C VAL A 63 -1.24 -19.77 -0.46
N LYS A 64 -0.76 -20.97 -0.81
CA LYS A 64 -0.82 -22.14 0.06
C LYS A 64 0.38 -22.18 1.00
N GLY A 65 0.16 -22.64 2.24
CA GLY A 65 1.23 -22.91 3.20
C GLY A 65 1.73 -21.70 3.99
N VAL A 66 1.04 -20.56 3.90
CA VAL A 66 1.33 -19.35 4.68
C VAL A 66 0.03 -18.76 5.22
N THR A 67 0.13 -18.02 6.31
CA THR A 67 -0.97 -17.28 6.93
C THR A 67 -1.01 -15.83 6.43
N GLY A 68 -2.17 -15.17 6.56
CA GLY A 68 -2.28 -13.73 6.27
C GLY A 68 -1.37 -12.87 7.16
N HIS A 69 -1.13 -13.31 8.41
CA HIS A 69 -0.20 -12.66 9.32
C HIS A 69 1.24 -12.68 8.76
N GLU A 70 1.75 -13.86 8.39
CA GLU A 70 3.11 -13.99 7.85
C GLU A 70 3.32 -13.16 6.58
N VAL A 71 2.34 -13.14 5.68
CA VAL A 71 2.41 -12.31 4.47
C VAL A 71 2.47 -10.81 4.82
N CYS A 72 1.60 -10.35 5.73
CA CYS A 72 1.58 -8.95 6.16
C CYS A 72 2.88 -8.55 6.88
N GLU A 73 3.41 -9.40 7.76
CA GLU A 73 4.68 -9.16 8.46
C GLU A 73 5.84 -9.02 7.47
N ILE A 74 5.97 -9.91 6.48
CA ILE A 74 7.03 -9.83 5.46
C ILE A 74 6.86 -8.57 4.58
N PHE A 75 5.63 -8.19 4.27
CA PHE A 75 5.36 -7.01 3.45
C PHE A 75 5.56 -5.68 4.21
N PHE A 76 5.25 -5.64 5.51
CA PHE A 76 5.42 -4.47 6.37
C PHE A 76 6.89 -4.26 6.74
N SER A 77 7.59 -5.33 7.13
CA SER A 77 8.86 -5.23 7.84
C SER A 77 10.03 -4.85 6.92
N PRO A 78 10.76 -3.74 7.20
CA PRO A 78 11.85 -3.24 6.37
C PRO A 78 12.96 -4.26 6.09
N GLU A 79 13.28 -5.12 7.06
CA GLU A 79 14.37 -6.09 7.00
C GLU A 79 14.20 -7.14 5.89
N TYR A 80 12.97 -7.40 5.45
CA TYR A 80 12.69 -8.34 4.36
C TYR A 80 12.56 -7.67 3.00
N ARG A 81 12.50 -6.32 2.94
CA ARG A 81 12.17 -5.61 1.70
C ARG A 81 13.12 -5.96 0.56
N SER A 82 14.43 -5.96 0.81
CA SER A 82 15.45 -6.22 -0.22
C SER A 82 15.37 -7.65 -0.80
N GLY A 83 14.70 -8.57 -0.11
CA GLY A 83 14.51 -9.94 -0.57
C GLY A 83 13.43 -10.08 -1.66
N TRP A 84 12.52 -9.13 -1.78
CA TRP A 84 11.38 -9.24 -2.70
C TRP A 84 11.11 -8.00 -3.56
N GLU A 85 11.49 -6.80 -3.11
CA GLU A 85 11.22 -5.56 -3.83
C GLU A 85 12.32 -5.26 -4.85
N ALA A 86 11.96 -5.34 -6.14
CA ALA A 86 12.90 -5.17 -7.23
C ALA A 86 12.98 -3.74 -7.80
N THR A 87 12.02 -2.87 -7.43
CA THR A 87 11.85 -1.54 -8.06
C THR A 87 12.50 -0.41 -7.28
N LEU A 88 12.93 -0.63 -6.03
CA LEU A 88 13.56 0.38 -5.19
C LEU A 88 15.02 0.65 -5.56
N GLU A 89 15.39 1.92 -5.49
CA GLU A 89 16.78 2.42 -5.53
C GLU A 89 17.28 2.66 -4.09
N ASP A 90 16.48 3.35 -3.26
CA ASP A 90 16.80 3.61 -1.86
C ASP A 90 15.55 3.60 -0.97
N MET A 91 15.72 3.25 0.30
CA MET A 91 14.68 3.29 1.33
C MET A 91 15.26 3.83 2.64
N THR A 92 14.60 4.83 3.20
CA THR A 92 14.87 5.34 4.55
C THR A 92 13.62 5.29 5.41
N ILE A 93 13.76 4.79 6.65
CA ILE A 93 12.73 4.92 7.69
C ILE A 93 12.93 6.29 8.33
N ILE A 94 11.98 7.19 8.14
CA ILE A 94 12.03 8.56 8.67
C ILE A 94 11.63 8.60 10.13
N GLU A 95 10.58 7.86 10.50
CA GLU A 95 10.04 7.85 11.86
C GLU A 95 9.43 6.48 12.20
N ASN A 96 9.60 6.06 13.46
CA ASN A 96 8.83 4.98 14.06
C ASN A 96 7.67 5.61 14.86
N ILE A 97 6.52 5.76 14.22
CA ILE A 97 5.34 6.44 14.79
C ILE A 97 4.75 5.59 15.94
N SER A 98 4.70 4.27 15.75
CA SER A 98 4.29 3.28 16.73
C SER A 98 4.87 1.90 16.37
N LYS A 99 4.66 0.90 17.23
CA LYS A 99 5.11 -0.49 16.97
C LYS A 99 4.58 -1.08 15.67
N ASP A 100 3.40 -0.62 15.24
CA ASP A 100 2.66 -1.07 14.06
C ASP A 100 2.63 -0.02 12.94
N THR A 101 3.38 1.09 13.06
CA THR A 101 3.38 2.18 12.08
C THR A 101 4.76 2.77 11.86
N LEU A 102 5.21 2.77 10.61
CA LEU A 102 6.49 3.34 10.18
C LEU A 102 6.27 4.40 9.11
N LEU A 103 7.05 5.48 9.12
CA LEU A 103 7.11 6.48 8.05
C LEU A 103 8.31 6.20 7.14
N PHE A 104 8.06 6.05 5.84
CA PHE A 104 9.08 5.76 4.84
C PHE A 104 9.26 6.90 3.86
N LEU A 105 10.51 7.13 3.46
CA LEU A 105 10.87 7.78 2.20
C LEU A 105 11.55 6.74 1.32
N GLN A 106 11.00 6.53 0.12
CA GLN A 106 11.51 5.58 -0.85
C GLN A 106 11.81 6.28 -2.17
N THR A 107 12.90 5.90 -2.83
CA THR A 107 13.17 6.28 -4.23
C THR A 107 13.17 5.03 -5.09
N HIS A 108 12.55 5.13 -6.27
CA HIS A 108 12.42 4.03 -7.21
C HIS A 108 13.48 4.14 -8.31
N LYS A 109 13.84 3.00 -8.89
CA LYS A 109 14.70 2.94 -10.09
C LYS A 109 14.08 3.77 -11.21
N ARG A 110 14.91 4.55 -11.89
CA ARG A 110 14.44 5.42 -12.99
C ARG A 110 14.05 4.60 -14.22
N ILE A 111 12.83 4.82 -14.71
CA ILE A 111 12.37 4.29 -16.00
C ILE A 111 12.43 5.42 -17.04
N TRP A 112 13.41 5.35 -17.94
CA TRP A 112 13.55 6.33 -19.03
C TRP A 112 12.36 6.20 -20.01
N PRO A 113 11.76 7.30 -20.51
CA PRO A 113 12.22 8.70 -20.46
C PRO A 113 11.76 9.50 -19.25
N ALA A 114 11.02 8.91 -18.30
CA ALA A 114 10.48 9.64 -17.16
C ALA A 114 11.58 10.07 -16.17
N SER A 115 11.25 11.09 -15.38
CA SER A 115 11.97 11.45 -14.15
C SER A 115 11.92 10.28 -13.17
N GLN A 116 12.92 10.20 -12.29
CA GLN A 116 12.90 9.28 -11.16
C GLN A 116 11.69 9.58 -10.26
N ARG A 117 11.25 8.61 -9.46
CA ARG A 117 10.09 8.78 -8.57
C ARG A 117 10.47 8.54 -7.13
N ASP A 118 10.01 9.41 -6.23
CA ASP A 118 10.03 9.21 -4.78
C ASP A 118 8.62 9.04 -4.23
N ALA A 119 8.51 8.43 -3.05
CA ALA A 119 7.27 8.29 -2.31
C ALA A 119 7.53 8.50 -0.82
N MET A 120 6.74 9.36 -0.18
CA MET A 120 6.71 9.56 1.26
C MET A 120 5.38 9.02 1.76
N PHE A 121 5.40 7.98 2.59
CA PHE A 121 4.18 7.32 3.05
C PHE A 121 4.37 6.69 4.41
N TRP A 122 3.31 6.66 5.21
CA TRP A 122 3.26 5.78 6.36
C TRP A 122 2.81 4.39 5.91
N SER A 123 3.37 3.36 6.54
CA SER A 123 2.93 1.97 6.46
C SER A 123 2.38 1.56 7.81
N HIS A 124 1.19 0.97 7.83
CA HIS A 124 0.50 0.56 9.05
C HIS A 124 0.02 -0.89 8.93
N ILE A 125 0.43 -1.76 9.86
CA ILE A 125 -0.01 -3.15 9.93
C ILE A 125 -1.10 -3.33 11.00
N ARG A 126 -2.17 -4.06 10.66
CA ARG A 126 -3.29 -4.25 11.57
C ARG A 126 -3.89 -5.64 11.48
N ARG A 127 -4.18 -6.21 12.65
CA ARG A 127 -5.06 -7.37 12.80
C ARG A 127 -6.49 -6.90 13.03
N VAL A 128 -7.43 -7.45 12.29
CA VAL A 128 -8.85 -7.10 12.34
C VAL A 128 -9.67 -8.36 12.49
N SER A 129 -10.47 -8.44 13.54
CA SER A 129 -11.40 -9.56 13.71
C SER A 129 -12.50 -9.49 12.66
N ASP A 130 -12.87 -10.66 12.13
CA ASP A 130 -13.99 -10.74 11.20
C ASP A 130 -15.31 -10.76 11.98
N ASP A 131 -16.00 -9.63 11.97
CA ASP A 131 -17.31 -9.48 12.62
C ASP A 131 -18.46 -10.09 11.79
N GLN A 132 -18.19 -10.48 10.54
CA GLN A 132 -19.18 -11.04 9.62
C GLN A 132 -19.26 -12.57 9.71
N ASP A 133 -18.18 -13.23 10.14
CA ASP A 133 -18.10 -14.68 10.29
C ASP A 133 -17.30 -15.04 11.55
N HIS A 134 -18.01 -15.47 12.60
CA HIS A 134 -17.41 -15.80 13.89
C HIS A 134 -16.50 -17.05 13.82
N ASP A 135 -16.62 -17.86 12.78
CA ASP A 135 -15.76 -19.03 12.56
C ASP A 135 -14.57 -18.71 11.63
N ALA A 136 -14.54 -17.51 11.04
CA ALA A 136 -13.43 -17.07 10.21
C ALA A 136 -12.20 -16.68 11.03
N HIS A 137 -11.03 -16.81 10.41
CA HIS A 137 -9.80 -16.30 10.98
C HIS A 137 -9.76 -14.76 10.92
N ASP A 138 -9.05 -14.15 11.88
CA ASP A 138 -8.74 -12.71 11.84
C ASP A 138 -8.11 -12.34 10.48
N LEU A 139 -8.51 -11.18 9.95
CA LEU A 139 -7.84 -10.56 8.82
C LEU A 139 -6.58 -9.84 9.26
N TRP A 140 -5.63 -9.76 8.33
CA TRP A 140 -4.45 -8.91 8.45
C TRP A 140 -4.38 -7.97 7.25
N ILE A 141 -4.06 -6.71 7.52
CA ILE A 141 -3.90 -5.68 6.50
C ILE A 141 -2.62 -4.91 6.75
N VAL A 142 -1.91 -4.58 5.67
CA VAL A 142 -0.90 -3.51 5.65
C VAL A 142 -1.42 -2.41 4.75
N CYS A 143 -1.57 -1.20 5.30
CA CYS A 143 -1.98 -0.01 4.55
C CYS A 143 -0.76 0.91 4.38
N ASN A 144 -0.42 1.21 3.13
CA ASN A 144 0.56 2.23 2.80
C ASN A 144 -0.18 3.45 2.24
N HIS A 145 0.06 4.63 2.79
CA HIS A 145 -0.64 5.84 2.36
C HIS A 145 0.28 7.05 2.36
N SER A 146 0.26 7.78 1.25
CA SER A 146 1.11 8.94 1.04
C SER A 146 0.87 10.02 2.10
N THR A 147 1.94 10.69 2.50
CA THR A 147 1.90 11.76 3.49
C THR A 147 3.00 12.78 3.21
N GLU A 148 2.96 13.90 3.94
CA GLU A 148 3.95 14.96 3.84
C GLU A 148 4.75 15.04 5.15
N HIS A 149 6.04 15.40 5.03
CA HIS A 149 6.90 15.64 6.18
C HIS A 149 7.62 16.99 6.00
N PRO A 150 7.58 17.92 6.96
CA PRO A 150 8.16 19.26 6.82
C PRO A 150 9.64 19.28 6.46
N ASP A 151 10.42 18.33 7.00
CA ASP A 151 11.86 18.21 6.73
C ASP A 151 12.18 17.51 5.39
N TYR A 152 11.19 16.89 4.76
CA TYR A 152 11.30 16.22 3.46
C TYR A 152 10.24 16.76 2.49
N PRO A 153 10.22 18.08 2.26
CA PRO A 153 9.26 18.71 1.37
C PRO A 153 9.40 18.16 -0.05
N VAL A 154 8.37 18.34 -0.86
CA VAL A 154 8.39 18.02 -2.30
C VAL A 154 9.32 19.00 -3.02
N HIS A 155 10.63 18.93 -2.80
CA HIS A 155 11.60 19.79 -3.47
C HIS A 155 12.11 19.11 -4.73
N ASN A 156 11.41 19.40 -5.83
CA ASN A 156 11.86 19.95 -7.11
C ASN A 156 13.36 19.82 -7.49
N THR A 157 14.00 18.67 -7.24
CA THR A 157 15.14 18.29 -8.06
C THR A 157 14.56 18.01 -9.44
N LEU A 158 15.07 18.70 -10.47
CA LEU A 158 14.59 18.64 -11.86
C LEU A 158 14.42 17.21 -12.42
N ASN A 159 14.90 16.20 -11.70
CA ASN A 159 15.00 14.81 -12.09
C ASN A 159 14.17 13.83 -11.23
N THR A 160 13.48 14.26 -10.17
CA THR A 160 12.67 13.38 -9.30
C THR A 160 11.27 13.96 -9.07
N LYS A 161 10.23 13.12 -9.21
CA LYS A 161 8.82 13.47 -8.98
C LYS A 161 8.20 12.61 -7.89
N ARG A 162 7.51 13.22 -6.93
CA ARG A 162 6.77 12.50 -5.89
C ARG A 162 5.48 11.91 -6.46
N VAL A 163 5.22 10.65 -6.11
CA VAL A 163 3.99 9.91 -6.42
C VAL A 163 3.03 9.98 -5.24
#